data_AF-A0A7L3DCA2-F1
#
_entry.id   AF-A0A7L3DCA2-F1
#
_cell.length_a   1.000
_cell.length_b   1.000
_cell.length_c   1.000
_cell.angle_alpha   90.00
_cell.angle_beta   90.00
_cell.angle_gamma   90.00
#
_symmetry.space_group_name_H-M   'P 1'
#
loop_
_entity.id
_entity.type
_entity.pdbx_description
1 polymer ?
#
loop_
_entity_poly.entity_id
_entity_poly.type
_entity_poly.pdbx_seq_one_letter_code
_entity_poly.pdbx_strand_id
1 'polypeptide(L)'
;IVQQLSKIQNNVKILQQQLKDVKPTPEFVDKLKEMMEEVENAINAFKEEQRQIYEQLLKEEKTAINELSVFERKVELWALGSSTTEKVLKLPSGRVSVDKTLENHLPEEVVEFERFLQRTGGRQGGWDDYNHQNFLKVWTKHKGRPSYMDEALECLCGRTKEDIEQHDKWYQEFLILHERKKESIKKWKEKQQQEKERNLKKKEKLEKMLKEEWLQREEAQKQKAEQERKRQQAAIEVWKKQKAIAFAMEQASQLKLEEEKEKKQQKERQRQCHVKLLLERYTLQKKEKEELEKLEKEKQEEAEKEERKRTTAEEITKFQER
;
A
#
# COMPACT_ATOMS: atom_id res chain seq x y z
N ILE A 1 -13.67 56.41 12.86
CA ILE A 1 -15.16 56.36 12.97
C ILE A 1 -15.74 57.72 13.39
N VAL A 2 -15.47 58.23 14.60
CA VAL A 2 -16.08 59.49 15.13
C VAL A 2 -15.84 60.70 14.21
N GLN A 3 -14.63 60.85 13.66
CA GLN A 3 -14.28 61.96 12.76
C GLN A 3 -14.97 61.86 11.38
N GLN A 4 -15.17 60.66 10.84
CA GLN A 4 -15.86 60.46 9.55
C GLN A 4 -17.37 60.70 9.70
N LEU A 5 -17.96 60.24 10.82
CA LEU A 5 -19.36 60.50 11.14
C LEU A 5 -19.63 61.99 11.36
N SER A 6 -18.72 62.74 12.00
CA SER A 6 -18.90 64.19 12.16
C SER A 6 -18.87 64.92 10.81
N LYS A 7 -18.03 64.45 9.87
CA LYS A 7 -17.97 64.99 8.50
C LYS A 7 -19.28 64.77 7.73
N ILE A 8 -19.83 63.56 7.77
CA ILE A 8 -21.14 63.25 7.15
C ILE A 8 -22.25 64.08 7.80
N GLN A 9 -22.28 64.16 9.13
CA GLN A 9 -23.26 64.97 9.86
C GLN A 9 -23.18 66.46 9.51
N ASN A 10 -21.98 66.99 9.31
CA ASN A 10 -21.79 68.38 8.90
C ASN A 10 -22.29 68.61 7.47
N ASN A 11 -22.02 67.71 6.52
CA ASN A 11 -22.52 67.82 5.16
C ASN A 11 -24.06 67.74 5.10
N VAL A 12 -24.66 66.86 5.90
CA VAL A 12 -26.13 66.75 6.03
C VAL A 12 -26.73 68.02 6.64
N LYS A 13 -26.08 68.62 7.65
CA LYS A 13 -26.53 69.90 8.24
C LYS A 13 -26.47 71.05 7.22
N ILE A 14 -25.42 71.11 6.40
CA ILE A 14 -25.27 72.11 5.35
C ILE A 14 -26.38 71.94 4.30
N LEU A 15 -26.66 70.71 3.87
CA LEU A 15 -27.76 70.40 2.96
C LEU A 15 -29.13 70.79 3.55
N GLN A 16 -29.39 70.45 4.82
CA GLN A 16 -30.63 70.82 5.53
C GLN A 16 -30.81 72.34 5.66
N GLN A 17 -29.71 73.09 5.84
CA GLN A 17 -29.76 74.55 5.92
C GLN A 17 -30.09 75.18 4.56
N GLN A 18 -29.54 74.64 3.47
CA GLN A 18 -29.81 75.14 2.12
C GLN A 18 -31.24 74.81 1.63
N LEU A 19 -31.85 73.74 2.13
CA LEU A 19 -33.24 73.37 1.83
C LEU A 19 -34.28 74.31 2.46
N LYS A 20 -33.93 75.13 3.45
CA LYS A 20 -34.89 75.98 4.18
C LYS A 20 -35.21 77.31 3.51
N ASP A 21 -34.33 77.85 2.66
CA ASP A 21 -34.37 79.27 2.29
C ASP A 21 -34.16 79.60 0.80
N VAL A 22 -34.66 78.80 -0.16
CA VAL A 22 -34.46 79.12 -1.60
C VAL A 22 -35.62 78.72 -2.52
N LYS A 23 -35.92 79.57 -3.52
CA LYS A 23 -36.86 79.29 -4.63
C LYS A 23 -36.22 78.33 -5.65
N PRO A 24 -36.95 77.34 -6.20
CA PRO A 24 -36.39 76.33 -7.11
C PRO A 24 -36.05 76.94 -8.48
N THR A 25 -34.81 77.44 -8.61
CA THR A 25 -34.18 77.77 -9.89
C THR A 25 -33.46 76.52 -10.42
N PRO A 26 -33.44 76.24 -11.73
CA PRO A 26 -32.80 75.03 -12.29
C PRO A 26 -31.36 74.81 -11.79
N GLU A 27 -30.54 75.86 -11.77
CA GLU A 27 -29.15 75.82 -11.28
C GLU A 27 -29.04 75.45 -9.78
N PHE A 28 -30.02 75.83 -8.97
CA PHE A 28 -30.05 75.49 -7.54
C PHE A 28 -30.46 74.03 -7.31
N VAL A 29 -31.38 73.51 -8.13
CA VAL A 29 -31.77 72.10 -8.12
C VAL A 29 -30.58 71.22 -8.50
N ASP A 30 -29.78 71.63 -9.49
CA ASP A 30 -28.56 70.91 -9.88
C ASP A 30 -27.51 70.90 -8.76
N LYS A 31 -27.30 72.03 -8.07
CA LYS A 31 -26.39 72.12 -6.93
C LYS A 31 -26.86 71.29 -5.71
N LEU A 32 -28.17 71.25 -5.45
CA LEU A 32 -28.73 70.39 -4.40
C LEU A 32 -28.52 68.92 -4.75
N LYS A 33 -28.69 68.55 -6.02
CA LYS A 33 -28.46 67.19 -6.49
C LYS A 33 -26.99 66.79 -6.31
N GLU A 34 -26.05 67.66 -6.69
CA GLU A 34 -24.61 67.46 -6.46
C GLU A 34 -24.30 67.24 -4.96
N MET A 35 -24.83 68.09 -4.08
CA MET A 35 -24.64 67.92 -2.63
C MET A 35 -25.30 66.66 -2.05
N MET A 36 -26.46 66.25 -2.56
CA MET A 36 -27.10 64.99 -2.19
C MET A 36 -26.26 63.80 -2.64
N GLU A 37 -25.73 63.83 -3.87
CA GLU A 37 -24.81 62.82 -4.40
C GLU A 37 -23.51 62.75 -3.58
N GLU A 38 -22.94 63.88 -3.18
CA GLU A 38 -21.76 63.92 -2.30
C GLU A 38 -22.02 63.30 -0.92
N VAL A 39 -23.16 63.61 -0.30
CA VAL A 39 -23.57 63.03 0.98
C VAL A 39 -23.81 61.53 0.85
N GLU A 40 -24.50 61.10 -0.21
CA GLU A 40 -24.77 59.70 -0.49
C GLU A 40 -23.47 58.92 -0.75
N ASN A 41 -22.57 59.49 -1.55
CA ASN A 41 -21.24 58.92 -1.81
C ASN A 41 -20.41 58.82 -0.52
N ALA A 42 -20.44 59.83 0.35
CA ALA A 42 -19.75 59.79 1.63
C ALA A 42 -20.33 58.73 2.59
N ILE A 43 -21.65 58.55 2.60
CA ILE A 43 -22.32 57.49 3.39
C ILE A 43 -21.97 56.12 2.83
N ASN A 44 -22.01 55.93 1.51
CA ASN A 44 -21.69 54.67 0.87
C ASN A 44 -20.23 54.29 1.06
N ALA A 45 -19.30 55.24 0.93
CA ALA A 45 -17.88 55.04 1.21
C ALA A 45 -17.65 54.68 2.69
N PHE A 46 -18.33 55.34 3.63
CA PHE A 46 -18.23 55.00 5.05
C PHE A 46 -18.77 53.59 5.34
N LYS A 47 -19.93 53.22 4.77
CA LYS A 47 -20.49 51.86 4.91
C LYS A 47 -19.53 50.81 4.34
N GLU A 48 -18.92 51.10 3.19
CA GLU A 48 -17.95 50.22 2.56
C GLU A 48 -16.69 50.05 3.42
N GLU A 49 -16.16 51.15 3.95
CA GLU A 49 -15.01 51.13 4.87
C GLU A 49 -15.34 50.33 6.15
N GLN A 50 -16.52 50.53 6.74
CA GLN A 50 -16.96 49.76 7.91
C GLN A 50 -17.12 48.27 7.58
N ARG A 51 -17.65 47.93 6.39
CA ARG A 51 -17.75 46.54 5.92
C ARG A 51 -16.36 45.91 5.79
N GLN A 52 -15.41 46.61 5.18
CA GLN A 52 -14.04 46.13 5.01
C GLN A 52 -13.34 45.91 6.35
N ILE A 53 -13.50 46.82 7.32
CA ILE A 53 -12.97 46.65 8.68
C ILE A 53 -13.59 45.42 9.34
N TYR A 54 -14.91 45.25 9.24
CA TYR A 54 -15.60 44.09 9.81
C TYR A 54 -15.15 42.77 9.17
N GLU A 55 -15.03 42.71 7.84
CA GLU A 55 -14.52 41.53 7.15
C GLU A 55 -13.06 41.21 7.52
N GLN A 56 -12.24 42.24 7.72
CA GLN A 56 -10.86 42.07 8.18
C GLN A 56 -10.81 41.51 9.61
N LEU A 57 -11.61 42.08 10.52
CA LEU A 57 -11.72 41.57 11.89
C LEU A 57 -12.23 40.12 11.94
N LEU A 58 -13.20 39.74 11.09
CA LEU A 58 -13.66 38.36 10.99
C LEU A 58 -12.55 37.41 10.49
N LYS A 59 -11.71 37.85 9.54
CA LYS A 59 -10.56 37.06 9.08
C LYS A 59 -9.53 36.90 10.19
N GLU A 60 -9.26 37.97 10.94
CA GLU A 60 -8.35 37.95 12.09
C GLU A 60 -8.87 37.04 13.20
N GLU A 61 -10.16 37.15 13.55
CA GLU A 61 -10.82 36.27 14.53
C GLU A 61 -10.72 34.80 14.10
N LYS A 62 -11.06 34.48 12.85
CA LYS A 62 -10.93 33.13 12.31
C LYS A 62 -9.48 32.63 12.34
N THR A 63 -8.52 33.49 12.03
CA THR A 63 -7.10 33.16 12.07
C THR A 63 -6.65 32.88 13.49
N ALA A 64 -7.00 33.73 14.45
CA ALA A 64 -6.71 33.55 15.86
C ALA A 64 -7.36 32.28 16.41
N ILE A 65 -8.62 31.98 16.06
CA ILE A 65 -9.30 30.73 16.44
C ILE A 65 -8.56 29.52 15.87
N ASN A 66 -8.13 29.57 14.61
CA ASN A 66 -7.35 28.50 14.01
C ASN A 66 -6.01 28.31 14.73
N GLU A 67 -5.31 29.40 15.04
CA GLU A 67 -4.07 29.37 15.82
C GLU A 67 -4.29 28.77 17.21
N LEU A 68 -5.34 29.22 17.92
CA LEU A 68 -5.74 28.64 19.21
C LEU A 68 -6.06 27.15 19.08
N SER A 69 -6.78 26.72 18.04
CA SER A 69 -7.04 25.29 17.81
C SER A 69 -5.77 24.48 17.54
N VAL A 70 -4.76 25.09 16.92
CA VAL A 70 -3.45 24.47 16.68
C VAL A 70 -2.68 24.39 18.00
N PHE A 71 -2.74 25.42 18.83
CA PHE A 71 -2.13 25.41 20.17
C PHE A 71 -2.83 24.43 21.10
N GLU A 72 -4.16 24.37 21.10
CA GLU A 72 -4.96 23.41 21.86
C GLU A 72 -4.59 21.98 21.46
N ARG A 73 -4.59 21.66 20.15
CA ARG A 73 -4.08 20.36 19.66
C ARG A 73 -2.63 20.09 20.02
N LYS A 74 -1.76 21.11 20.05
CA LYS A 74 -0.37 20.96 20.52
C LYS A 74 -0.32 20.64 22.01
N VAL A 75 -1.14 21.30 22.83
CA VAL A 75 -1.25 21.06 24.27
C VAL A 75 -1.81 19.66 24.52
N GLU A 76 -2.84 19.25 23.78
CA GLU A 76 -3.35 17.88 23.80
C GLU A 76 -2.29 16.88 23.35
N LEU A 77 -1.54 17.15 22.28
CA LEU A 77 -0.41 16.31 21.87
C LEU A 77 0.71 16.29 22.91
N TRP A 78 0.95 17.38 23.64
CA TRP A 78 1.92 17.40 24.74
C TRP A 78 1.41 16.58 25.93
N ALA A 79 0.12 16.66 26.24
CA ALA A 79 -0.54 15.86 27.25
C ALA A 79 -0.51 14.36 26.88
N LEU A 80 -0.80 14.02 25.62
CA LEU A 80 -0.83 12.64 25.11
C LEU A 80 0.58 12.09 24.84
N GLY A 81 1.49 12.95 24.36
CA GLY A 81 2.90 12.68 24.07
C GLY A 81 3.79 12.52 25.31
N SER A 82 3.25 12.79 26.50
CA SER A 82 3.82 12.31 27.77
C SER A 82 3.77 10.77 27.90
N SER A 83 2.94 10.08 27.09
CA SER A 83 2.92 8.61 26.98
C SER A 83 3.66 8.06 25.76
N THR A 84 3.99 8.89 24.76
CA THR A 84 4.71 8.41 23.58
C THR A 84 5.48 9.53 22.87
N THR A 85 6.81 9.46 22.97
CA THR A 85 7.81 10.08 22.09
C THR A 85 7.95 11.61 22.10
N GLU A 86 8.82 12.07 23.02
CA GLU A 86 9.81 13.14 22.83
C GLU A 86 10.24 13.39 21.35
N LYS A 87 10.05 14.62 20.82
CA LYS A 87 11.12 15.55 20.35
C LYS A 87 10.65 16.69 19.40
N VAL A 88 11.21 17.88 19.68
CA VAL A 88 11.38 19.10 18.84
C VAL A 88 10.10 19.94 18.66
N LEU A 89 9.96 21.14 19.25
CA LEU A 89 10.63 22.39 18.87
C LEU A 89 10.54 23.44 20.00
N LYS A 90 11.65 24.14 20.26
CA LYS A 90 11.75 25.31 21.15
C LYS A 90 11.53 26.62 20.37
N LEU A 91 10.86 27.62 20.98
CA LEU A 91 11.38 28.99 21.26
C LEU A 91 10.36 29.80 22.11
N PRO A 92 10.67 31.00 22.64
CA PRO A 92 10.43 31.31 24.06
C PRO A 92 9.53 32.54 24.26
N SER A 93 8.84 32.66 25.40
CA SER A 93 8.64 33.97 26.06
C SER A 93 7.84 33.82 27.35
N GLY A 94 8.33 34.48 28.40
CA GLY A 94 7.46 35.15 29.37
C GLY A 94 6.90 34.32 30.52
N ARG A 95 7.68 34.27 31.62
CA ARG A 95 7.27 33.94 33.01
C ARG A 95 6.86 32.48 33.26
N VAL A 96 7.84 31.71 33.72
CA VAL A 96 7.66 30.35 34.21
C VAL A 96 7.30 30.42 35.70
N SER A 97 6.03 30.13 36.06
CA SER A 97 5.84 29.37 37.29
C SER A 97 6.30 27.96 36.96
N VAL A 98 7.29 27.47 37.70
CA VAL A 98 7.81 26.12 37.51
C VAL A 98 6.72 25.17 37.99
N ASP A 99 5.93 24.66 37.05
CA ASP A 99 5.02 23.56 37.30
C ASP A 99 5.85 22.33 37.73
N LYS A 100 5.45 21.70 38.84
CA LYS A 100 6.16 20.60 39.52
C LYS A 100 6.30 19.36 38.63
N THR A 101 5.64 19.33 37.48
CA THR A 101 5.69 18.26 36.48
C THR A 101 6.94 18.34 35.58
N LEU A 102 7.56 19.51 35.39
CA LEU A 102 8.80 19.69 34.61
C LEU A 102 10.07 19.21 35.34
N GLU A 103 9.98 19.02 36.65
CA GLU A 103 11.08 18.52 37.49
C GLU A 103 11.48 17.08 37.13
N ASN A 104 10.60 16.31 36.47
CA ASN A 104 10.83 14.89 36.15
C ASN A 104 11.62 14.64 34.85
N HIS A 105 11.83 15.65 33.99
CA HIS A 105 12.51 15.48 32.69
C HIS A 105 13.82 16.25 32.55
N LEU A 106 14.10 17.17 33.47
CA LEU A 106 15.32 17.94 33.47
C LEU A 106 16.32 17.30 34.44
N PRO A 107 17.63 17.32 34.12
CA PRO A 107 18.62 16.88 35.09
C PRO A 107 18.54 17.70 36.38
N GLU A 108 18.71 17.04 37.52
CA GLU A 108 18.60 17.64 38.86
C GLU A 108 19.46 18.90 39.01
N GLU A 109 20.65 18.91 38.40
CA GLU A 109 21.58 20.05 38.46
C GLU A 109 21.04 21.30 37.72
N VAL A 110 20.16 21.11 36.73
CA VAL A 110 19.47 22.22 36.06
C VAL A 110 18.44 22.85 37.00
N VAL A 111 17.71 22.01 37.74
CA VAL A 111 16.68 22.42 38.69
C VAL A 111 17.32 23.08 39.91
N GLU A 112 18.40 22.52 40.42
CA GLU A 112 19.19 23.07 41.53
C GLU A 112 19.69 24.50 41.20
N PHE A 113 20.26 24.69 40.01
CA PHE A 113 20.69 26.02 39.56
C PHE A 113 19.52 27.00 39.45
N GLU A 114 18.36 26.57 38.96
CA GLU A 114 17.18 27.43 38.85
C GLU A 114 16.60 27.82 40.21
N ARG A 115 16.52 26.87 41.15
CA ARG A 115 16.16 27.13 42.56
C ARG A 115 17.14 28.11 43.21
N PHE A 116 18.44 27.96 42.95
CA PHE A 116 19.46 28.88 43.44
C PHE A 116 19.22 30.31 42.94
N LEU A 117 18.98 30.51 41.64
CA LEU A 117 18.68 31.84 41.09
C LEU A 117 17.41 32.44 41.69
N GLN A 118 16.36 31.64 41.87
CA GLN A 118 15.11 32.12 42.47
C GLN A 118 15.31 32.57 43.93
N ARG A 119 16.11 31.83 44.71
CA ARG A 119 16.40 32.16 46.11
C ARG A 119 17.33 33.37 46.27
N THR A 120 18.26 33.56 45.33
CA THR A 120 19.38 34.53 45.50
C THR A 120 19.20 35.83 44.71
N GLY A 121 18.01 36.13 44.21
CA GLY A 121 17.76 37.40 43.51
C GLY A 121 18.19 37.39 42.03
N GLY A 122 18.16 36.23 41.39
CA GLY A 122 18.32 36.08 39.95
C GLY A 122 19.78 35.95 39.49
N ARG A 123 20.04 36.33 38.24
CA ARG A 123 21.36 36.19 37.60
C ARG A 123 22.41 37.15 38.13
N GLN A 124 21.98 38.20 38.82
CA GLN A 124 22.84 39.24 39.36
C GLN A 124 22.91 39.19 40.89
N GLY A 125 22.35 38.17 41.55
CA GLY A 125 22.45 38.04 43.02
C GLY A 125 21.69 39.13 43.78
N GLY A 126 20.68 39.76 43.17
CA GLY A 126 19.99 40.93 43.73
C GLY A 126 20.70 42.27 43.52
N TRP A 127 21.85 42.30 42.85
CA TRP A 127 22.51 43.54 42.45
C TRP A 127 21.93 44.08 41.13
N ASP A 128 21.99 45.41 40.96
CA ASP A 128 21.71 46.02 39.66
C ASP A 128 22.84 45.73 38.65
N ASP A 129 22.53 45.90 37.37
CA ASP A 129 23.47 45.59 36.29
C ASP A 129 24.75 46.43 36.37
N TYR A 130 24.69 47.69 36.83
CA TYR A 130 25.85 48.56 36.91
C TYR A 130 26.85 48.06 37.96
N ASN A 131 26.38 47.81 39.17
CA ASN A 131 27.17 47.30 40.28
C ASN A 131 27.69 45.89 39.99
N HIS A 132 26.84 45.02 39.45
CA HIS A 132 27.25 43.66 39.09
C HIS A 132 28.35 43.66 38.02
N GLN A 133 28.24 44.50 36.98
CA GLN A 133 29.26 44.59 35.94
C GLN A 133 30.59 45.17 36.47
N ASN A 134 30.55 46.19 37.33
CA ASN A 134 31.76 46.73 37.94
C ASN A 134 32.44 45.71 38.87
N PHE A 135 31.66 44.96 39.67
CA PHE A 135 32.17 43.83 40.44
C PHE A 135 32.85 42.80 39.55
N LEU A 136 32.21 42.37 38.45
CA LEU A 136 32.80 41.39 37.54
C LEU A 136 34.11 41.88 36.91
N LYS A 137 34.21 43.16 36.54
CA LYS A 137 35.45 43.74 35.99
C LYS A 137 36.60 43.66 36.99
N VAL A 138 36.36 44.05 38.24
CA VAL A 138 37.38 44.00 39.31
C VAL A 138 37.71 42.55 39.67
N TRP A 139 36.69 41.70 39.81
CA TRP A 139 36.85 40.28 40.14
C TRP A 139 37.64 39.51 39.07
N THR A 140 37.36 39.76 37.79
CA THR A 140 38.09 39.12 36.67
C THR A 140 39.54 39.61 36.56
N LYS A 141 39.79 40.91 36.81
CA LYS A 141 41.14 41.49 36.87
C LYS A 141 42.00 40.83 37.94
N HIS A 142 41.42 40.58 39.12
CA HIS A 142 42.14 39.99 40.26
C HIS A 142 42.00 38.46 40.37
N LYS A 143 41.18 37.83 39.51
CA LYS A 143 40.85 36.39 39.53
C LYS A 143 40.38 35.91 40.92
N GLY A 144 39.59 36.72 41.62
CA GLY A 144 39.09 36.41 42.96
C GLY A 144 40.15 36.42 44.08
N ARG A 145 41.34 37.00 43.86
CA ARG A 145 42.36 37.17 44.92
C ARG A 145 41.98 38.30 45.86
N PRO A 146 42.21 38.20 47.18
CA PRO A 146 41.78 39.19 48.19
C PRO A 146 42.14 40.66 47.89
N SER A 147 43.18 40.90 47.08
CA SER A 147 43.58 42.24 46.63
C SER A 147 42.53 42.99 45.79
N TYR A 148 41.45 42.32 45.40
CA TYR A 148 40.34 42.94 44.66
C TYR A 148 39.40 43.76 45.55
N MET A 149 39.43 43.54 46.88
CA MET A 149 38.49 44.17 47.81
C MET A 149 38.64 45.69 47.85
N ASP A 150 39.87 46.18 47.90
CA ASP A 150 40.15 47.61 47.97
C ASP A 150 39.71 48.32 46.68
N GLU A 151 40.01 47.73 45.52
CA GLU A 151 39.58 48.25 44.21
C GLU A 151 38.06 48.14 44.00
N ALA A 152 37.42 47.09 44.54
CA ALA A 152 35.97 46.92 44.48
C ALA A 152 35.23 47.96 45.32
N LEU A 153 35.74 48.31 46.50
CA LEU A 153 35.20 49.36 47.34
C LEU A 153 35.28 50.75 46.68
N GLU A 154 36.35 51.02 45.93
CA GLU A 154 36.51 52.27 45.17
C GLU A 154 35.55 52.35 43.97
N CYS A 155 35.32 51.22 43.27
CA CYS A 155 34.48 51.18 42.07
C CYS A 155 32.97 51.08 42.37
N LEU A 156 32.59 50.53 43.52
CA LEU A 156 31.19 50.28 43.90
C LEU A 156 30.71 51.33 44.90
N CYS A 157 30.27 52.47 44.37
CA CYS A 157 29.76 53.56 45.19
C CYS A 157 28.54 53.12 46.02
N GLY A 158 28.61 53.31 47.34
CA GLY A 158 27.52 53.02 48.26
C GLY A 158 27.36 51.55 48.66
N ARG A 159 28.34 50.68 48.37
CA ARG A 159 28.38 49.30 48.86
C ARG A 159 29.38 49.15 50.00
N THR A 160 29.02 48.34 50.99
CA THR A 160 29.89 48.00 52.11
C THR A 160 30.83 46.86 51.74
N LYS A 161 31.90 46.67 52.53
CA LYS A 161 32.82 45.55 52.36
C LYS A 161 32.09 44.21 52.51
N GLU A 162 31.17 44.16 53.47
CA GLU A 162 30.33 43.01 53.77
C GLU A 162 29.43 42.65 52.58
N ASP A 163 28.85 43.64 51.89
CA ASP A 163 28.05 43.41 50.67
C ASP A 163 28.89 42.75 49.56
N ILE A 164 30.12 43.23 49.36
CA ILE A 164 31.05 42.71 48.34
C ILE A 164 31.46 41.28 48.69
N GLU A 165 31.77 40.99 49.96
CA GLU A 165 32.09 39.64 50.45
C GLU A 165 30.93 38.65 50.28
N GLN A 166 29.70 39.07 50.57
CA GLN A 166 28.51 38.25 50.37
C GLN A 166 28.28 37.97 48.89
N HIS A 167 28.45 38.98 48.04
CA HIS A 167 28.28 38.84 46.60
C HIS A 167 29.36 37.98 45.96
N ASP A 168 30.60 38.00 46.45
CA ASP A 168 31.66 37.10 45.99
C ASP A 168 31.39 35.64 46.37
N LYS A 169 30.95 35.38 47.60
CA LYS A 169 30.51 34.03 48.01
C LYS A 169 29.38 33.52 47.11
N TRP A 170 28.37 34.36 46.87
CA TRP A 170 27.28 34.06 45.94
C TRP A 170 27.80 33.79 44.52
N TYR A 171 28.71 34.60 44.02
CA TYR A 171 29.23 34.48 42.65
C TYR A 171 30.07 33.20 42.48
N GLN A 172 30.84 32.80 43.50
CA GLN A 172 31.56 31.53 43.51
C GLN A 172 30.59 30.33 43.47
N GLU A 173 29.53 30.35 44.29
CA GLU A 173 28.48 29.32 44.26
C GLU A 173 27.75 29.29 42.90
N PHE A 174 27.44 30.47 42.35
CA PHE A 174 26.85 30.61 41.03
C PHE A 174 27.71 29.95 39.95
N LEU A 175 29.03 30.17 39.95
CA LEU A 175 29.95 29.57 38.97
C LEU A 175 29.96 28.04 39.07
N ILE A 176 30.01 27.48 40.28
CA ILE A 176 30.01 26.03 40.50
C ILE A 176 28.71 25.41 39.97
N LEU A 177 27.56 25.97 40.36
CA LEU A 177 26.26 25.45 39.94
C LEU A 177 26.03 25.64 38.44
N HIS A 178 26.49 26.75 37.86
CA HIS A 178 26.41 27.00 36.43
C HIS A 178 27.22 25.97 35.62
N GLU A 179 28.43 25.62 36.07
CA GLU A 179 29.24 24.61 35.38
C GLU A 179 28.65 23.21 35.54
N ARG A 180 28.16 22.84 36.75
CA ARG A 180 27.44 21.56 36.96
C ARG A 180 26.22 21.43 36.04
N LYS A 181 25.42 22.49 35.93
CA LYS A 181 24.29 22.56 34.98
C LYS A 181 24.75 22.30 33.55
N LYS A 182 25.83 22.96 33.12
CA LYS A 182 26.37 22.83 31.75
C LYS A 182 26.88 21.41 31.47
N GLU A 183 27.61 20.81 32.40
CA GLU A 183 28.05 19.41 32.31
C GLU A 183 26.88 18.44 32.25
N SER A 184 25.86 18.65 33.08
CA SER A 184 24.69 17.79 33.13
C SER A 184 23.89 17.86 31.81
N ILE A 185 23.71 19.06 31.26
CA ILE A 185 23.11 19.24 29.93
C ILE A 185 23.93 18.54 28.84
N LYS A 186 25.27 18.61 28.91
CA LYS A 186 26.16 17.92 27.94
C LYS A 186 25.97 16.40 28.01
N LYS A 187 26.04 15.82 29.22
CA LYS A 187 25.83 14.38 29.46
C LYS A 187 24.43 13.92 29.00
N TRP A 188 23.40 14.71 29.32
CA TRP A 188 22.03 14.42 28.88
C TRP A 188 21.90 14.40 27.36
N LYS A 189 22.51 15.37 26.66
CA LYS A 189 22.53 15.39 25.18
C LYS A 189 23.27 14.19 24.59
N GLU A 190 24.43 13.83 25.15
CA GLU A 190 25.20 12.65 24.73
C GLU A 190 24.40 11.36 24.92
N LYS A 191 23.76 11.18 26.08
CA LYS A 191 22.90 10.03 26.36
C LYS A 191 21.73 9.94 25.38
N GLN A 192 21.07 11.06 25.12
CA GLN A 192 19.97 11.16 24.15
C GLN A 192 20.42 10.80 22.72
N GLN A 193 21.63 11.18 22.33
CA GLN A 193 22.20 10.82 21.03
C GLN A 193 22.53 9.32 20.96
N GLN A 194 23.17 8.77 21.98
CA GLN A 194 23.48 7.34 22.06
C GLN A 194 22.22 6.48 22.01
N GLU A 195 21.15 6.89 22.68
CA GLU A 195 19.88 6.17 22.65
C GLU A 195 19.24 6.18 21.26
N LYS A 196 19.27 7.33 20.55
CA LYS A 196 18.80 7.41 19.16
C LYS A 196 19.57 6.44 18.26
N GLU A 197 20.90 6.42 18.35
CA GLU A 197 21.75 5.53 17.56
C GLU A 197 21.50 4.06 17.88
N ARG A 198 21.33 3.72 19.17
CA ARG A 198 20.96 2.36 19.59
C ARG A 198 19.61 1.94 19.01
N ASN A 199 18.62 2.82 19.03
CA ASN A 199 17.30 2.55 18.49
C ASN A 199 17.33 2.42 16.96
N LEU A 200 18.13 3.22 16.27
CA LEU A 200 18.36 3.10 14.83
C LEU A 200 18.99 1.74 14.48
N LYS A 201 20.06 1.35 15.16
CA LYS A 201 20.72 0.03 14.96
C LYS A 201 19.77 -1.14 15.21
N LYS A 202 18.89 -1.04 16.21
CA LYS A 202 17.85 -2.05 16.46
C LYS A 202 16.85 -2.14 15.31
N LYS A 203 16.39 -1.01 14.78
CA LYS A 203 15.48 -0.97 13.61
C LYS A 203 16.14 -1.57 12.38
N GLU A 204 17.38 -1.19 12.06
CA GLU A 204 18.13 -1.75 10.94
C GLU A 204 18.32 -3.27 11.07
N LYS A 205 18.58 -3.77 12.29
CA LYS A 205 18.70 -5.21 12.53
C LYS A 205 17.37 -5.94 12.29
N LEU A 206 16.26 -5.38 12.75
CA LEU A 206 14.92 -5.94 12.52
C LEU A 206 14.57 -5.94 11.02
N GLU A 207 14.87 -4.86 10.30
CA GLU A 207 14.64 -4.79 8.85
C GLU A 207 15.47 -5.82 8.09
N LYS A 208 16.74 -6.03 8.47
CA LYS A 208 17.58 -7.08 7.88
C LYS A 208 17.01 -8.47 8.12
N MET A 209 16.62 -8.78 9.35
CA MET A 209 16.00 -10.07 9.68
C MET A 209 14.70 -10.30 8.89
N LEU A 210 13.84 -9.29 8.80
CA LEU A 210 12.60 -9.37 8.03
C LEU A 210 12.86 -9.62 6.54
N LYS A 211 13.89 -8.96 5.98
CA LYS A 211 14.27 -9.14 4.57
C LYS A 211 14.82 -10.53 4.30
N GLU A 212 15.62 -11.08 5.22
CA GLU A 212 16.12 -12.46 5.15
C GLU A 212 14.97 -13.48 5.23
N GLU A 213 14.03 -13.30 6.17
CA GLU A 213 12.84 -14.17 6.28
C GLU A 213 11.97 -14.13 5.03
N TRP A 214 11.78 -12.94 4.43
CA TRP A 214 11.03 -12.80 3.19
C TRP A 214 11.70 -13.54 2.04
N LEU A 215 13.03 -13.40 1.90
CA LEU A 215 13.80 -14.05 0.84
C LEU A 215 13.74 -15.59 0.97
N GLN A 216 13.85 -16.11 2.20
CA GLN A 216 13.70 -17.54 2.47
C GLN A 216 12.30 -18.06 2.10
N ARG A 217 11.24 -17.30 2.38
CA ARG A 217 9.87 -17.67 2.01
C ARG A 217 9.68 -17.69 0.50
N GLU A 218 10.19 -16.69 -0.20
CA GLU A 218 10.13 -16.61 -1.66
C GLU A 218 10.86 -17.81 -2.30
N GLU A 219 12.07 -18.13 -1.81
CA GLU A 219 12.84 -19.26 -2.31
C GLU A 219 12.14 -20.60 -2.04
N ALA A 220 11.59 -20.79 -0.84
CA ALA A 220 10.83 -22.00 -0.51
C ALA A 220 9.56 -22.14 -1.38
N GLN A 221 8.88 -21.04 -1.69
CA GLN A 221 7.72 -21.05 -2.58
C GLN A 221 8.12 -21.41 -4.01
N LYS A 222 9.23 -20.84 -4.50
CA LYS A 222 9.77 -21.15 -5.83
C LYS A 222 10.18 -22.62 -5.95
N GLN A 223 10.84 -23.18 -4.94
CA GLN A 223 11.22 -24.59 -4.91
C GLN A 223 9.99 -25.51 -4.91
N LYS A 224 8.95 -25.19 -4.13
CA LYS A 224 7.68 -25.94 -4.14
C LYS A 224 7.01 -25.91 -5.51
N ALA A 225 6.95 -24.74 -6.15
CA ALA A 225 6.38 -24.61 -7.49
C ALA A 225 7.18 -25.40 -8.53
N GLU A 226 8.51 -25.42 -8.45
CA GLU A 226 9.36 -26.20 -9.34
C GLU A 226 9.17 -27.71 -9.14
N GLN A 227 9.09 -28.18 -7.90
CA GLN A 227 8.81 -29.59 -7.60
C GLN A 227 7.44 -30.02 -8.14
N GLU A 228 6.41 -29.18 -7.99
CA GLU A 228 5.08 -29.47 -8.52
C GLU A 228 5.08 -29.54 -10.04
N ARG A 229 5.76 -28.61 -10.73
CA ARG A 229 5.94 -28.68 -12.19
C ARG A 229 6.61 -29.97 -12.63
N LYS A 230 7.67 -30.41 -11.93
CA LYS A 230 8.36 -31.68 -12.23
C LYS A 230 7.42 -32.89 -12.05
N ARG A 231 6.60 -32.90 -11.00
CA ARG A 231 5.60 -33.96 -10.77
C ARG A 231 4.54 -34.01 -11.87
N GLN A 232 4.01 -32.86 -12.27
CA GLN A 232 3.03 -32.77 -13.35
C GLN A 232 3.62 -33.26 -14.68
N GLN A 233 4.86 -32.88 -14.98
CA GLN A 233 5.53 -33.30 -16.20
C GLN A 233 5.77 -34.81 -16.22
N ALA A 234 6.21 -35.40 -15.11
CA ALA A 234 6.33 -36.85 -14.96
C ALA A 234 4.98 -37.57 -15.13
N ALA A 235 3.90 -37.05 -14.55
CA ALA A 235 2.56 -37.61 -14.70
C ALA A 235 2.09 -37.58 -16.17
N ILE A 236 2.35 -36.49 -16.90
CA ILE A 236 2.04 -36.37 -18.33
C ILE A 236 2.82 -37.40 -19.14
N GLU A 237 4.12 -37.60 -18.86
CA GLU A 237 4.93 -38.60 -19.55
C GLU A 237 4.45 -40.03 -19.29
N VAL A 238 4.10 -40.36 -18.05
CA VAL A 238 3.52 -41.67 -17.70
C VAL A 238 2.20 -41.87 -18.44
N TRP A 239 1.32 -40.87 -18.44
CA TRP A 239 0.04 -40.94 -19.15
C TRP A 239 0.22 -41.12 -20.66
N LYS A 240 1.17 -40.41 -21.28
CA LYS A 240 1.50 -40.58 -22.71
C LYS A 240 1.95 -42.00 -23.03
N LYS A 241 2.83 -42.58 -22.20
CA LYS A 241 3.30 -43.97 -22.36
C LYS A 241 2.15 -44.96 -22.21
N GLN A 242 1.31 -44.81 -21.18
CA GLN A 242 0.13 -45.65 -20.99
C GLN A 242 -0.84 -45.58 -22.17
N LYS A 243 -1.09 -44.36 -22.68
CA LYS A 243 -1.96 -44.16 -23.84
C LYS A 243 -1.40 -44.80 -25.11
N ALA A 244 -0.08 -44.72 -25.33
CA ALA A 244 0.59 -45.39 -26.44
C ALA A 244 0.48 -46.92 -26.33
N ILE A 245 0.67 -47.49 -25.12
CA ILE A 245 0.51 -48.93 -24.88
C ILE A 245 -0.94 -49.35 -25.13
N ALA A 246 -1.92 -48.63 -24.60
CA ALA A 246 -3.34 -48.93 -24.79
C ALA A 246 -3.72 -48.90 -26.27
N PHE A 247 -3.25 -47.89 -27.02
CA PHE A 247 -3.47 -47.79 -28.46
C PHE A 247 -2.83 -48.96 -29.22
N ALA A 248 -1.59 -49.34 -28.88
CA ALA A 248 -0.92 -50.48 -29.50
C ALA A 248 -1.62 -51.81 -29.18
N MET A 249 -2.13 -51.98 -27.96
CA MET A 249 -2.92 -53.16 -27.58
C MET A 249 -4.24 -53.24 -28.36
N GLU A 250 -4.91 -52.10 -28.58
CA GLU A 250 -6.14 -52.03 -29.37
C GLU A 250 -5.90 -52.37 -30.84
N GLN A 251 -4.86 -51.80 -31.47
CA GLN A 251 -4.48 -52.15 -32.83
C GLN A 251 -4.09 -53.63 -32.97
N ALA A 252 -3.32 -54.17 -32.02
CA ALA A 252 -2.97 -55.59 -32.03
C ALA A 252 -4.21 -56.50 -31.89
N SER A 253 -5.20 -56.07 -31.10
CA SER A 253 -6.48 -56.79 -30.97
C SER A 253 -7.29 -56.76 -32.27
N GLN A 254 -7.37 -55.60 -32.94
CA GLN A 254 -8.03 -55.46 -34.23
C GLN A 254 -7.38 -56.35 -35.30
N LEU A 255 -6.05 -56.33 -35.40
CA LEU A 255 -5.30 -57.18 -36.33
C LEU A 255 -5.54 -58.67 -36.07
N LYS A 256 -5.55 -59.12 -34.80
CA LYS A 256 -5.86 -60.51 -34.45
C LYS A 256 -7.28 -60.91 -34.85
N LEU A 257 -8.26 -60.02 -34.66
CA LEU A 257 -9.64 -60.27 -35.04
C LEU A 257 -9.79 -60.38 -36.56
N GLU A 258 -9.09 -59.53 -37.31
CA GLU A 258 -9.09 -59.55 -38.78
C GLU A 258 -8.41 -60.81 -39.32
N GLU A 259 -7.26 -61.20 -38.77
CA GLU A 259 -6.57 -62.44 -39.10
C GLU A 259 -7.46 -63.67 -38.81
N GLU A 260 -8.22 -63.67 -37.70
CA GLU A 260 -9.15 -64.76 -37.39
C GLU A 260 -10.33 -64.80 -38.37
N LYS A 261 -10.87 -63.64 -38.77
CA LYS A 261 -11.91 -63.54 -39.81
C LYS A 261 -11.40 -64.06 -41.15
N GLU A 262 -10.21 -63.66 -41.58
CA GLU A 262 -9.59 -64.15 -42.81
C GLU A 262 -9.37 -65.66 -42.78
N LYS A 263 -8.86 -66.20 -41.66
CA LYS A 263 -8.71 -67.65 -41.46
C LYS A 263 -10.05 -68.38 -41.54
N LYS A 264 -11.13 -67.82 -40.96
CA LYS A 264 -12.49 -68.39 -41.07
C LYS A 264 -12.99 -68.35 -42.52
N GLN A 265 -12.85 -67.22 -43.21
CA GLN A 265 -13.23 -67.10 -44.62
C GLN A 265 -12.42 -68.04 -45.52
N GLN A 266 -11.13 -68.23 -45.26
CA GLN A 266 -10.29 -69.15 -46.00
C GLN A 266 -10.71 -70.61 -45.79
N LYS A 267 -10.98 -71.00 -44.53
CA LYS A 267 -11.53 -72.33 -44.22
C LYS A 267 -12.90 -72.55 -44.88
N GLU A 268 -13.76 -71.53 -44.90
CA GLU A 268 -15.06 -71.60 -45.56
C GLU A 268 -14.91 -71.75 -47.09
N ARG A 269 -14.03 -70.97 -47.72
CA ARG A 269 -13.70 -71.12 -49.15
C ARG A 269 -13.16 -72.51 -49.47
N GLN A 270 -12.29 -73.06 -48.61
CA GLN A 270 -11.79 -74.43 -48.77
C GLN A 270 -12.92 -75.47 -48.70
N ARG A 271 -13.86 -75.32 -47.75
CA ARG A 271 -15.04 -76.19 -47.65
C ARG A 271 -15.93 -76.10 -48.89
N GLN A 272 -16.21 -74.90 -49.38
CA GLN A 272 -17.02 -74.68 -50.57
C GLN A 272 -16.38 -75.33 -51.83
N CYS A 273 -15.08 -75.14 -52.03
CA CYS A 273 -14.34 -75.81 -53.11
C CYS A 273 -14.40 -77.33 -52.97
N HIS A 274 -14.24 -77.86 -51.76
CA HIS A 274 -14.30 -79.30 -51.52
C HIS A 274 -15.69 -79.89 -51.85
N VAL A 275 -16.76 -79.24 -51.42
CA VAL A 275 -18.13 -79.64 -51.73
C VAL A 275 -18.41 -79.58 -53.23
N LYS A 276 -17.96 -78.52 -53.91
CA LYS A 276 -18.10 -78.39 -55.37
C LYS A 276 -17.42 -79.55 -56.11
N LEU A 277 -16.20 -79.91 -55.69
CA LEU A 277 -15.42 -80.99 -56.30
C LEU A 277 -16.10 -82.37 -56.07
N LEU A 278 -16.70 -82.58 -54.89
CA LEU A 278 -17.52 -83.77 -54.61
C LEU A 278 -18.77 -83.85 -55.50
N LEU A 279 -19.48 -82.73 -55.67
CA LEU A 279 -20.65 -82.65 -56.54
C LEU A 279 -20.29 -82.94 -58.00
N GLU A 280 -19.22 -82.34 -58.52
CA GLU A 280 -18.73 -82.60 -59.87
C GLU A 280 -18.43 -84.09 -60.07
N ARG A 281 -17.70 -84.72 -59.14
CA ARG A 281 -17.44 -86.17 -59.17
C ARG A 281 -18.74 -87.00 -59.17
N TYR A 282 -19.71 -86.66 -58.32
CA TYR A 282 -20.99 -87.35 -58.28
C TYR A 282 -21.78 -87.21 -59.58
N THR A 283 -21.81 -86.01 -60.18
CA THR A 283 -22.47 -85.79 -61.48
C THR A 283 -21.83 -86.57 -62.62
N LEU A 284 -20.50 -86.68 -62.64
CA LEU A 284 -19.75 -87.51 -63.58
C LEU A 284 -20.11 -88.99 -63.42
N GLN A 285 -20.07 -89.50 -62.19
CA GLN A 285 -20.47 -90.89 -61.90
C GLN A 285 -21.92 -91.18 -62.28
N LYS A 286 -22.83 -90.23 -62.07
CA LYS A 286 -24.24 -90.38 -62.47
C LYS A 286 -24.37 -90.43 -63.99
N LYS A 287 -23.67 -89.56 -64.72
CA LYS A 287 -23.65 -89.59 -66.19
C LYS A 287 -23.06 -90.89 -66.72
N GLU A 288 -21.97 -91.38 -66.14
CA GLU A 288 -21.39 -92.69 -66.51
C GLU A 288 -22.38 -93.83 -66.28
N LYS A 289 -23.12 -93.82 -65.16
CA LYS A 289 -24.18 -94.80 -64.90
C LYS A 289 -25.35 -94.69 -65.88
N GLU A 290 -25.82 -93.47 -66.16
CA GLU A 290 -26.91 -93.24 -67.12
C GLU A 290 -26.49 -93.68 -68.53
N GLU A 291 -25.25 -93.42 -68.95
CA GLU A 291 -24.70 -93.90 -70.23
C GLU A 291 -24.57 -95.43 -70.24
N LEU A 292 -24.12 -96.07 -69.16
CA LEU A 292 -24.08 -97.52 -69.04
C LEU A 292 -25.47 -98.15 -69.13
N GLU A 293 -26.46 -97.62 -68.41
CA GLU A 293 -27.86 -98.08 -68.48
C GLU A 293 -28.45 -97.88 -69.88
N LYS A 294 -28.12 -96.79 -70.55
CA LYS A 294 -28.55 -96.54 -71.94
C LYS A 294 -27.93 -97.57 -72.89
N LEU A 295 -26.65 -97.88 -72.74
CA LEU A 295 -25.96 -98.91 -73.51
C LEU A 295 -26.54 -100.31 -73.26
N GLU A 296 -26.94 -100.60 -72.02
CA GLU A 296 -27.60 -101.84 -71.64
C GLU A 296 -28.99 -101.95 -72.26
N LYS A 297 -29.81 -100.89 -72.20
CA LYS A 297 -31.12 -100.83 -72.87
C LYS A 297 -31.00 -100.97 -74.39
N GLU A 298 -30.01 -100.32 -75.01
CA GLU A 298 -29.76 -100.45 -76.45
C GLU A 298 -29.40 -101.89 -76.82
N LYS A 299 -28.55 -102.55 -76.03
CA LYS A 299 -28.27 -104.00 -76.18
C LYS A 299 -29.51 -104.86 -76.00
N GLN A 300 -30.38 -104.53 -75.05
CA GLN A 300 -31.61 -105.27 -74.79
C GLN A 300 -32.64 -105.08 -75.91
N GLU A 301 -32.81 -103.86 -76.42
CA GLU A 301 -33.65 -103.58 -77.60
C GLU A 301 -33.11 -104.25 -78.87
N GLU A 302 -31.79 -104.28 -79.06
CA GLU A 302 -31.17 -104.98 -80.18
C GLU A 302 -31.39 -106.49 -80.07
N ALA A 303 -31.25 -107.07 -78.87
CA ALA A 303 -31.59 -108.46 -78.61
C ALA A 303 -33.09 -108.76 -78.84
N GLU A 304 -34.00 -107.89 -78.39
CA GLU A 304 -35.44 -108.02 -78.66
C GLU A 304 -35.77 -107.89 -80.15
N LYS A 305 -35.11 -106.99 -80.89
CA LYS A 305 -35.27 -106.89 -82.34
C LYS A 305 -34.79 -108.15 -83.05
N GLU A 306 -33.66 -108.72 -82.63
CA GLU A 306 -33.18 -110.00 -83.13
C GLU A 306 -34.13 -111.16 -82.77
N GLU A 307 -34.75 -111.13 -81.59
CA GLU A 307 -35.74 -112.13 -81.15
C GLU A 307 -37.07 -111.99 -81.94
N ARG A 308 -37.53 -110.76 -82.20
CA ARG A 308 -38.64 -110.47 -83.13
C ARG A 308 -38.34 -110.92 -84.56
N LYS A 309 -37.11 -110.74 -85.04
CA LYS A 309 -36.69 -111.27 -86.36
C LYS A 309 -36.72 -112.80 -86.36
N ARG A 310 -36.28 -113.47 -85.30
CA ARG A 310 -36.38 -114.93 -85.17
C ARG A 310 -37.82 -115.42 -85.16
N THR A 311 -38.69 -114.84 -84.34
CA THR A 311 -40.12 -115.23 -84.28
C THR A 311 -40.85 -114.94 -85.59
N THR A 312 -40.53 -113.84 -86.28
CA THR A 312 -41.07 -113.58 -87.64
C THR A 312 -40.56 -114.60 -88.66
N ALA A 313 -39.29 -115.01 -88.59
CA ALA A 313 -38.74 -116.07 -89.44
C ALA A 313 -39.39 -117.44 -89.14
N GLU A 314 -39.74 -117.71 -87.88
CA GLU A 314 -40.48 -118.89 -87.45
C GLU A 314 -41.97 -118.85 -87.85
N GLU A 315 -42.61 -117.68 -87.88
CA GLU A 315 -43.98 -117.50 -88.38
C GLU A 315 -44.04 -117.57 -89.92
N ILE A 316 -43.04 -117.04 -90.62
CA ILE A 316 -42.91 -117.15 -92.09
C ILE A 316 -42.72 -118.62 -92.51
N THR A 317 -41.93 -119.41 -91.77
CA THR A 317 -41.81 -120.85 -92.04
C THR A 317 -43.12 -121.60 -91.77
N LYS A 318 -43.89 -121.24 -90.74
CA LYS A 318 -45.24 -121.80 -90.49
C LYS A 318 -46.30 -121.41 -91.53
N PHE A 319 -46.13 -120.31 -92.25
CA PHE A 319 -47.10 -119.86 -93.27
C PHE A 319 -46.85 -120.49 -94.66
N GLN A 320 -45.70 -121.15 -94.86
CA GLN A 320 -45.35 -121.84 -96.12
C GLN A 320 -45.73 -123.35 -96.14
N GLU A 321 -46.39 -123.85 -95.09
CA GLU A 321 -46.87 -125.25 -94.99
C GLU A 321 -48.40 -125.41 -95.12
N ARG A 322 -49.12 -124.40 -95.64
CA ARG A 322 -50.50 -124.52 -96.14
C ARG A 322 -50.53 -124.28 -97.63
#